data_AF-A0A958SBL6-F1
#
_entry.id   AF-A0A958SBL6-F1
#
_cell.length_a   1.000
_cell.length_b   1.000
_cell.length_c   1.000
_cell.angle_alpha   90.00
_cell.angle_beta   90.00
_cell.angle_gamma   90.00
#
_symmetry.space_group_name_H-M   'P 1'
#
loop_
_entity.id
_entity.type
_entity.pdbx_description
1 polymer ?
#
loop_
_entity_poly.entity_id
_entity_poly.type
_entity_poly.pdbx_seq_one_letter_code
_entity_poly.pdbx_strand_id
1 'polypeptide(L)'
;MNNLIALVNIAGLILIIENYLSYAWSVVGAFRKDQEQSKADYNLLKFSNITFWVLSLYIIAIRFETILPNLYMVFPFQALATLVFWKTTLFTKKNKLSLAFSKDLPEMIYKTGPYSFLRHPFYFSYLLCYTSVSLLLLNPLIFIS
;
A
#
# COMPACT_ATOMS: atom_id res chain seq x y z
N MET A 1 9.64 20.68 20.37
CA MET A 1 10.14 19.73 19.35
C MET A 1 9.53 18.32 19.53
N ASN A 2 9.43 17.80 20.76
CA ASN A 2 8.89 16.46 21.05
C ASN A 2 7.43 16.24 20.61
N ASN A 3 6.55 17.24 20.74
CA ASN A 3 5.13 17.10 20.40
C ASN A 3 4.89 16.95 18.88
N LEU A 4 5.72 17.61 18.05
CA LEU A 4 5.59 17.51 16.60
C LEU A 4 5.99 16.12 16.11
N ILE A 5 7.10 15.59 16.61
CA ILE A 5 7.59 14.25 16.25
C ILE A 5 6.57 13.19 16.69
N ALA A 6 6.02 13.31 17.90
CA ALA A 6 4.96 12.43 18.38
C ALA A 6 3.73 12.45 17.47
N LEU A 7 3.30 13.64 17.01
CA LEU A 7 2.18 13.76 16.07
C LEU A 7 2.49 13.10 14.72
N VAL A 8 3.68 13.32 14.17
CA VAL A 8 4.10 12.70 12.90
C VAL A 8 4.16 11.17 13.02
N ASN A 9 4.63 10.65 14.15
CA ASN A 9 4.66 9.21 14.40
C ASN A 9 3.26 8.60 14.42
N ILE A 10 2.32 9.22 15.14
CA ILE A 10 0.92 8.79 15.17
C ILE A 10 0.30 8.86 13.77
N ALA A 11 0.55 9.95 13.03
CA ALA A 11 0.08 10.09 11.65
C ALA A 11 0.67 9.01 10.74
N GLY A 12 1.94 8.63 10.92
CA GLY A 12 2.58 7.53 10.20
C GLY A 12 1.87 6.19 10.43
N LEU A 13 1.50 5.88 11.68
CA LEU A 13 0.72 4.67 11.98
C LEU A 13 -0.67 4.70 11.33
N ILE A 14 -1.36 5.83 11.43
CA ILE A 14 -2.69 6.01 10.82
C ILE A 14 -2.61 5.78 9.31
N LEU A 15 -1.60 6.34 8.63
CA LEU A 15 -1.42 6.17 7.19
C LEU A 15 -1.11 4.72 6.80
N ILE A 16 -0.37 3.96 7.61
CA ILE A 16 -0.16 2.51 7.35
C ILE A 16 -1.50 1.78 7.35
N ILE A 17 -2.32 2.01 8.39
CA ILE A 17 -3.63 1.36 8.54
C ILE A 17 -4.55 1.80 7.40
N GLU A 18 -4.60 3.10 7.09
CA GLU A 18 -5.41 3.65 6.00
C GLU A 18 -5.01 3.04 4.64
N ASN A 19 -3.72 2.89 4.36
CA ASN A 19 -3.25 2.26 3.14
C ASN A 19 -3.70 0.80 3.05
N TYR A 20 -3.59 0.02 4.13
CA TYR A 20 -4.08 -1.37 4.13
C TYR A 20 -5.60 -1.45 3.91
N LEU A 21 -6.36 -0.57 4.55
CA LEU A 21 -7.81 -0.48 4.33
C LEU A 21 -8.16 -0.06 2.89
N SER A 22 -7.41 0.90 2.34
CA SER A 22 -7.57 1.37 0.95
C SER A 22 -7.30 0.25 -0.05
N TYR A 23 -6.26 -0.54 0.17
CA TYR A 23 -5.91 -1.69 -0.66
C TYR A 23 -6.93 -2.83 -0.52
N ALA A 24 -7.45 -3.08 0.69
CA ALA A 24 -8.52 -4.04 0.89
C ALA A 24 -9.80 -3.62 0.13
N TRP A 25 -10.17 -2.34 0.25
CA TRP A 25 -11.32 -1.76 -0.45
C TRP A 25 -11.14 -1.81 -1.97
N SER A 26 -9.92 -1.70 -2.49
CA SER A 26 -9.66 -1.58 -3.92
C SER A 26 -10.13 -2.80 -4.72
N VAL A 27 -10.12 -3.99 -4.11
CA VAL A 27 -10.67 -5.23 -4.70
C VAL A 27 -12.14 -5.06 -5.10
N VAL A 28 -12.89 -4.26 -4.34
CA VAL A 28 -14.32 -4.00 -4.59
C VAL A 28 -14.52 -2.71 -5.40
N GLY A 29 -13.72 -1.68 -5.10
CA GLY A 29 -13.92 -0.32 -5.60
C GLY A 29 -13.20 0.00 -6.91
N ALA A 30 -11.92 -0.37 -7.01
CA ALA A 30 -11.02 0.05 -8.08
C ALA A 30 -10.96 -0.93 -9.26
N PHE A 31 -11.24 -2.21 -9.00
CA PHE A 31 -11.13 -3.27 -9.99
C PHE A 31 -12.48 -3.72 -10.58
N ARG A 32 -12.43 -4.25 -11.81
CA ARG A 32 -13.52 -4.98 -12.47
C ARG A 32 -13.75 -6.35 -11.82
N LYS A 33 -14.98 -6.86 -11.88
CA LYS A 33 -15.39 -8.10 -11.19
C LYS A 33 -15.65 -9.28 -12.14
N ASP A 34 -15.75 -9.00 -13.42
CA ASP A 34 -16.27 -9.85 -14.49
C ASP A 34 -15.15 -10.52 -15.31
N GLN A 35 -13.96 -10.66 -14.74
CA GLN A 35 -12.76 -11.04 -15.49
C GLN A 35 -12.37 -12.49 -15.26
N GLU A 36 -12.01 -13.19 -16.33
CA GLU A 36 -11.36 -14.49 -16.21
C GLU A 36 -9.95 -14.31 -15.63
N GLN A 37 -9.65 -15.07 -14.59
CA GLN A 37 -8.42 -14.93 -13.82
C GLN A 37 -7.82 -16.29 -13.47
N SER A 38 -6.49 -16.38 -13.47
CA SER A 38 -5.79 -17.50 -12.84
C SER A 38 -6.09 -17.55 -11.34
N LYS A 39 -6.86 -18.55 -10.90
CA LYS A 39 -7.23 -18.71 -9.48
C LYS A 39 -6.02 -18.95 -8.58
N ALA A 40 -5.05 -19.75 -9.05
CA ALA A 40 -3.87 -20.10 -8.27
C ALA A 40 -2.99 -18.87 -7.99
N ASP A 41 -2.62 -18.13 -9.03
CA ASP A 41 -1.72 -16.97 -8.91
C ASP A 41 -2.36 -15.85 -8.09
N TYR A 42 -3.65 -15.60 -8.29
CA TYR A 42 -4.37 -14.61 -7.50
C TYR A 42 -4.50 -15.01 -6.03
N ASN A 43 -4.76 -16.28 -5.75
CA ASN A 43 -4.82 -16.77 -4.37
C ASN A 43 -3.46 -16.65 -3.68
N LEU A 44 -2.37 -16.97 -4.37
CA LEU A 44 -1.01 -16.77 -3.85
C LEU A 44 -0.74 -15.29 -3.57
N LEU A 45 -1.05 -14.39 -4.51
CA LEU A 45 -0.90 -12.96 -4.31
C LEU A 45 -1.71 -12.47 -3.10
N LYS A 46 -2.98 -12.87 -3.01
CA LYS A 46 -3.88 -12.50 -1.90
C LYS A 46 -3.37 -13.01 -0.56
N PHE A 47 -2.93 -14.28 -0.52
CA PHE A 47 -2.40 -14.89 0.70
C PHE A 47 -1.11 -14.20 1.17
N SER A 48 -0.15 -13.99 0.27
CA SER A 48 1.09 -13.26 0.57
C SER A 48 0.82 -11.85 1.08
N ASN A 49 -0.15 -11.16 0.45
CA ASN A 49 -0.53 -9.81 0.81
C ASN A 49 -1.16 -9.72 2.22
N ILE A 50 -2.12 -10.59 2.53
CA ILE A 50 -2.76 -10.65 3.86
C ILE A 50 -1.74 -11.06 4.92
N THR A 51 -0.89 -12.04 4.62
CA THR A 51 0.17 -12.50 5.53
C THR A 51 1.11 -11.36 5.87
N PHE A 52 1.55 -10.57 4.88
CA PHE A 52 2.39 -9.40 5.11
C PHE A 52 1.72 -8.38 6.05
N TRP A 53 0.44 -8.05 5.83
CA TRP A 53 -0.29 -7.10 6.68
C TRP A 53 -0.46 -7.59 8.11
N VAL A 54 -0.83 -8.86 8.28
CA VAL A 54 -1.03 -9.44 9.62
C VAL A 54 0.29 -9.47 10.38
N LEU A 55 1.36 -9.93 9.75
CA LEU A 55 2.68 -9.97 10.38
C LEU A 55 3.22 -8.58 10.69
N SER A 56 3.07 -7.61 9.77
CA SER A 56 3.55 -6.25 10.00
C SER A 56 2.82 -5.59 11.16
N LEU A 57 1.48 -5.66 11.21
CA LEU A 57 0.69 -5.10 12.31
C LEU A 57 0.95 -5.84 13.62
N TYR A 58 1.13 -7.17 13.58
CA TYR A 58 1.49 -7.95 14.75
C TYR A 58 2.82 -7.48 15.34
N ILE A 59 3.87 -7.35 14.51
CA ILE A 59 5.18 -6.86 14.97
C ILE A 59 5.07 -5.43 15.52
N ILE A 60 4.34 -4.54 14.84
CA ILE A 60 4.08 -3.17 15.32
C ILE A 60 3.41 -3.19 16.69
N ALA A 61 2.45 -4.09 16.92
CA ALA A 61 1.74 -4.19 18.18
C ALA A 61 2.65 -4.70 19.32
N ILE A 62 3.43 -5.77 19.09
CA ILE A 62 4.28 -6.36 20.14
C ILE A 62 5.57 -5.57 20.41
N ARG A 63 5.98 -4.69 19.48
CA ARG A 63 7.16 -3.80 19.60
C ARG A 63 6.76 -2.32 19.59
N PHE A 64 5.54 -1.99 20.03
CA PHE A 64 4.95 -0.67 19.84
C PHE A 64 5.83 0.44 20.43
N GLU A 65 6.33 0.27 21.66
CA GLU A 65 7.15 1.29 22.34
C GLU A 65 8.47 1.56 21.61
N THR A 66 9.07 0.54 20.99
CA THR A 66 10.32 0.66 20.21
C THR A 66 10.07 1.22 18.81
N ILE A 67 8.93 0.87 18.19
CA ILE A 67 8.61 1.28 16.82
C ILE A 67 8.04 2.70 16.76
N LEU A 68 7.19 3.08 17.73
CA LEU A 68 6.48 4.35 17.72
C LEU A 68 7.41 5.56 17.50
N PRO A 69 8.57 5.68 18.19
CA PRO A 69 9.49 6.81 18.00
C PRO A 69 10.08 6.92 16.59
N ASN A 70 10.04 5.82 15.82
CA ASN A 70 10.71 5.65 14.52
C ASN A 70 9.75 5.82 13.31
N LEU A 71 8.45 6.00 13.55
CA LEU A 71 7.43 6.05 12.49
C LEU A 71 7.53 7.29 11.59
N TYR A 72 8.19 8.35 12.03
CA TYR A 72 8.44 9.54 11.22
C TYR A 72 9.25 9.22 9.95
N MET A 73 10.06 8.15 9.98
CA MET A 73 10.84 7.71 8.82
C MET A 73 9.95 7.19 7.68
N VAL A 74 8.81 6.58 8.01
CA VAL A 74 7.90 6.01 6.99
C VAL A 74 6.81 6.99 6.56
N PHE A 75 6.52 8.00 7.37
CA PHE A 75 5.50 9.01 7.09
C PHE A 75 5.49 9.54 5.65
N PRO A 76 6.60 10.05 5.08
CA PRO A 76 6.56 10.62 3.72
C PRO A 76 6.24 9.58 2.65
N PHE A 77 6.71 8.34 2.83
CA PHE A 77 6.46 7.24 1.90
C PHE A 77 5.01 6.75 1.96
N GLN A 78 4.45 6.67 3.17
CA GLN A 78 3.05 6.29 3.37
C GLN A 78 2.10 7.38 2.84
N ALA A 79 2.40 8.65 3.08
CA ALA A 79 1.63 9.77 2.53
C ALA A 79 1.67 9.78 0.99
N LEU A 80 2.85 9.57 0.40
CA LEU A 80 2.98 9.48 -1.05
C LEU A 80 2.26 8.24 -1.62
N ALA A 81 2.29 7.11 -0.92
CA ALA A 81 1.55 5.91 -1.32
C ALA A 81 0.04 6.17 -1.37
N THR A 82 -0.52 6.76 -0.30
CA THR A 82 -1.92 7.17 -0.21
C THR A 82 -2.29 8.10 -1.37
N LEU A 83 -1.49 9.14 -1.60
CA LEU A 83 -1.73 10.12 -2.68
C LEU A 83 -1.72 9.47 -4.07
N VAL A 84 -0.72 8.64 -4.37
CA VAL A 84 -0.62 7.95 -5.65
C VAL A 84 -1.79 6.98 -5.84
N PHE A 85 -2.13 6.22 -4.79
CA PHE A 85 -3.24 5.27 -4.81
C PHE A 85 -4.58 5.96 -5.15
N TRP A 86 -4.95 6.98 -4.38
CA TRP A 86 -6.23 7.66 -4.56
C TRP A 86 -6.28 8.47 -5.84
N LYS A 87 -5.19 9.15 -6.23
CA LYS A 87 -5.14 9.86 -7.51
C LYS A 87 -5.30 8.91 -8.69
N THR A 88 -4.68 7.73 -8.62
CA THR A 88 -4.83 6.70 -9.65
C THR A 88 -6.25 6.14 -9.68
N THR A 89 -6.81 5.80 -8.51
CA THR A 89 -8.18 5.28 -8.37
C THR A 89 -9.22 6.26 -8.91
N LEU A 90 -9.10 7.55 -8.59
CA LEU A 90 -10.00 8.59 -9.10
C LEU A 90 -9.87 8.75 -10.61
N PHE A 91 -8.64 8.69 -11.13
CA PHE A 91 -8.37 8.80 -12.56
C PHE A 91 -8.95 7.62 -13.36
N THR A 92 -8.90 6.41 -12.81
CA THR A 92 -9.41 5.19 -13.44
C THR A 92 -10.86 4.87 -13.07
N LYS A 93 -11.54 5.73 -12.28
CA LYS A 93 -12.90 5.47 -11.78
C LYS A 93 -13.93 5.19 -12.88
N LYS A 94 -13.82 5.87 -14.03
CA LYS A 94 -14.72 5.68 -15.17
C LYS A 94 -14.49 4.35 -15.91
N ASN A 95 -13.23 3.90 -15.93
CA ASN A 95 -12.77 2.71 -16.64
C ASN A 95 -11.94 1.89 -15.66
N LYS A 96 -12.63 1.13 -14.81
CA LYS A 96 -12.03 0.38 -13.71
C LYS A 96 -10.90 -0.52 -14.20
N LEU A 97 -9.92 -0.71 -13.34
CA LEU A 97 -8.73 -1.49 -13.65
C LEU A 97 -9.06 -2.98 -13.75
N SER A 98 -8.28 -3.69 -14.56
CA SER A 98 -8.27 -5.15 -14.54
C SER A 98 -7.46 -5.68 -13.36
N LEU A 99 -7.94 -6.76 -12.74
CA LEU A 99 -7.21 -7.48 -11.70
C LEU A 99 -5.91 -8.09 -12.26
N ALA A 100 -4.92 -8.24 -11.40
CA ALA A 100 -3.72 -8.99 -11.72
C ALA A 100 -4.08 -10.42 -12.15
N PHE A 101 -3.37 -10.95 -13.15
CA PHE A 101 -3.62 -12.27 -13.73
C PHE A 101 -4.98 -12.42 -14.42
N SER A 102 -5.64 -11.30 -14.76
CA SER A 102 -6.75 -11.29 -15.71
C SER A 102 -6.25 -11.66 -17.10
N LYS A 103 -7.07 -12.42 -17.85
CA LYS A 103 -6.82 -12.77 -19.25
C LYS A 103 -7.36 -11.73 -20.24
N ASP A 104 -7.93 -10.63 -19.75
CA ASP A 104 -8.56 -9.63 -20.57
C ASP A 104 -7.52 -8.93 -21.46
N LEU A 105 -7.91 -8.65 -22.70
CA LEU A 105 -7.10 -7.84 -23.59
C LEU A 105 -7.13 -6.37 -23.12
N PRO A 106 -6.01 -5.63 -23.26
CA PRO A 106 -6.00 -4.21 -22.89
C PRO A 106 -6.96 -3.41 -23.79
N GLU A 107 -8.07 -2.97 -23.24
CA GLU A 107 -9.06 -2.15 -23.97
C GLU A 107 -8.59 -0.68 -24.12
N MET A 108 -7.71 -0.20 -23.23
CA MET A 108 -7.28 1.20 -23.17
C MET A 108 -5.85 1.35 -22.63
N ILE A 109 -5.12 2.33 -23.17
CA ILE A 109 -3.81 2.75 -22.66
C ILE A 109 -3.93 4.14 -22.05
N TYR A 110 -3.66 4.26 -20.75
CA TYR A 110 -3.58 5.56 -20.08
C TYR A 110 -2.21 6.21 -20.33
N LYS A 111 -2.22 7.47 -20.76
CA LYS A 111 -0.99 8.26 -21.01
C LYS A 111 -0.93 9.60 -20.26
N THR A 112 -1.98 9.93 -19.51
CA THR A 112 -2.11 11.21 -18.78
C THR A 112 -2.35 10.96 -17.29
N GLY A 113 -2.32 12.02 -16.49
CA GLY A 113 -2.50 11.91 -15.04
C GLY A 113 -1.34 11.14 -14.39
N PRO A 114 -1.58 10.26 -13.40
CA PRO A 114 -0.51 9.45 -12.79
C PRO A 114 0.27 8.59 -13.81
N TYR A 115 -0.38 8.20 -14.90
CA TYR A 115 0.19 7.36 -15.94
C TYR A 115 1.19 8.08 -16.87
N SER A 116 1.29 9.41 -16.81
CA SER A 116 2.34 10.14 -17.54
C SER A 116 3.72 10.02 -16.87
N PHE A 117 3.76 9.63 -15.59
CA PHE A 117 5.00 9.49 -14.81
C PHE A 117 5.41 8.03 -14.64
N LEU A 118 4.44 7.14 -14.40
CA LEU A 118 4.67 5.72 -14.12
C LEU A 118 3.71 4.87 -14.93
N ARG A 119 4.18 3.74 -15.47
CA ARG A 119 3.30 2.81 -16.23
C ARG A 119 2.27 2.11 -15.33
N HIS A 120 2.63 1.88 -14.07
CA HIS A 120 1.83 1.15 -13.10
C HIS A 120 1.73 1.91 -11.77
N PRO A 121 1.14 3.13 -11.76
CA PRO A 121 1.12 3.98 -10.56
C PRO A 121 0.30 3.33 -9.43
N PHE A 122 -0.73 2.55 -9.77
CA PHE A 122 -1.51 1.78 -8.80
C PHE A 122 -0.60 0.80 -8.04
N TYR A 123 0.08 -0.11 -8.72
CA TYR A 123 1.00 -1.06 -8.07
C TYR A 123 2.21 -0.39 -7.42
N PHE A 124 2.66 0.75 -7.95
CA PHE A 124 3.73 1.52 -7.33
C PHE A 124 3.37 1.98 -5.91
N SER A 125 2.11 2.36 -5.65
CA SER A 125 1.66 2.70 -4.29
C SER A 125 1.82 1.54 -3.29
N TYR A 126 1.51 0.30 -3.71
CA TYR A 126 1.70 -0.91 -2.90
C TYR A 126 3.17 -1.12 -2.57
N LEU A 127 4.04 -1.05 -3.60
CA LEU A 127 5.48 -1.22 -3.41
C LEU A 127 6.06 -0.18 -2.47
N LEU A 128 5.63 1.08 -2.58
CA LEU A 128 6.08 2.16 -1.71
C LEU A 128 5.66 1.92 -0.24
N CYS A 129 4.40 1.51 -0.03
CA CYS A 129 3.88 1.17 1.29
C CYS A 129 4.64 -0.03 1.89
N TYR A 130 4.78 -1.13 1.15
CA TYR A 130 5.38 -2.36 1.66
C TYR A 130 6.88 -2.23 1.87
N THR A 131 7.58 -1.53 0.99
CA THR A 131 9.02 -1.27 1.16
C THR A 131 9.27 -0.40 2.39
N SER A 132 8.51 0.68 2.58
CA SER A 132 8.72 1.54 3.76
C SER A 132 8.41 0.82 5.08
N VAL A 133 7.33 0.02 5.14
CA VAL A 133 7.05 -0.82 6.31
C VAL A 133 8.14 -1.86 6.52
N SER A 134 8.62 -2.52 5.46
CA SER A 134 9.68 -3.52 5.58
C SER A 134 10.98 -2.90 6.11
N LEU A 135 11.36 -1.72 5.60
CA LEU A 135 12.53 -0.98 6.08
C LEU A 135 12.42 -0.56 7.54
N LEU A 136 11.22 -0.16 7.99
CA LEU A 136 10.96 0.10 9.40
C LEU A 136 11.17 -1.17 10.23
N LEU A 137 10.50 -2.26 9.87
CA LEU A 137 10.50 -3.50 10.66
C LEU A 137 11.86 -4.23 10.66
N LEU A 138 12.64 -4.08 9.60
CA LEU A 138 13.99 -4.64 9.49
C LEU A 138 15.07 -3.69 9.99
N ASN A 139 14.70 -2.53 10.52
CA ASN A 139 15.69 -1.58 11.03
C ASN A 139 16.42 -2.19 12.23
N PRO A 140 17.74 -2.44 12.15
CA PRO A 140 18.50 -3.08 13.22
C PRO A 140 18.45 -2.29 14.52
N LEU A 141 18.24 -0.97 14.47
CA LEU A 141 18.10 -0.13 15.65
C LEU A 141 16.88 -0.50 16.51
N ILE A 142 15.84 -1.07 15.90
CA ILE A 142 14.63 -1.55 16.61
C ILE A 142 14.89 -2.86 17.36
N PHE A 143 15.95 -3.60 16.99
CA PHE A 143 16.32 -4.85 17.69
C PHE A 143 17.34 -4.64 18.81
N ILE A 144 18.01 -3.49 18.83
CA ILE A 144 19.11 -3.18 19.77
C ILE A 144 18.65 -2.22 20.89
N SER A 145 17.45 -1.63 20.77
CA SER A 145 16.82 -0.76 21.77
C SER A 145 15.77 -1.48 22.61
#